data_AF-A0A9E6BMW4-F1
#
_entry.id   AF-A0A9E6BMW4-F1
#
_cell.length_a   1.000
_cell.length_b   1.000
_cell.length_c   1.000
_cell.angle_alpha   90.00
_cell.angle_beta   90.00
_cell.angle_gamma   90.00
#
_symmetry.space_group_name_H-M   'P 1'
#
loop_
_entity.id
_entity.type
_entity.pdbx_description
1 polymer ?
#
loop_
_entity_poly.entity_id
_entity_poly.type
_entity_poly.pdbx_seq_one_letter_code
_entity_poly.pdbx_strand_id
1 'polypeptide(L)' 'MTHELCHIAEPHHGPAFFDFLNVILPDWEKRKRRLEKTMA' A
#
# COMPACT_ATOMS: atom_id res chain seq x y z
N MET A 1 8.29 2.80 -1.44
CA MET A 1 8.71 2.35 -2.77
C MET A 1 7.64 1.48 -3.44
N THR A 2 7.25 0.32 -2.90
CA THR A 2 6.17 -0.52 -3.48
C THR A 2 4.83 0.22 -3.67
N HIS A 3 4.41 1.04 -2.71
CA HIS A 3 3.22 1.90 -2.82
C HIS A 3 3.27 2.81 -4.06
N GLU A 4 4.41 3.47 -4.29
CA GLU A 4 4.60 4.35 -5.46
C GLU A 4 4.63 3.57 -6.77
N LEU A 5 5.17 2.34 -6.76
CA LEU A 5 5.18 1.49 -7.95
C LEU A 5 3.77 0.97 -8.29
N CYS A 6 2.89 0.78 -7.30
CA CYS A 6 1.47 0.48 -7.57
C CYS A 6 0.80 1.56 -8.40
N HIS A 7 1.20 2.83 -8.25
CA HIS A 7 0.61 3.95 -9.01
C HIS A 7 0.87 3.89 -10.52
N ILE A 8 1.83 3.07 -10.97
CA ILE A 8 2.06 2.83 -12.40
C ILE A 8 0.91 1.99 -13.00
N ALA A 9 0.36 1.05 -12.23
CA ALA A 9 -0.73 0.17 -12.65
C ALA A 9 -2.11 0.72 -12.25
N GLU A 10 -2.22 1.26 -11.03
CA GLU A 10 -3.46 1.75 -10.43
C GLU A 10 -3.25 3.18 -9.92
N PRO A 11 -3.58 4.21 -10.72
CA PRO A 11 -3.24 5.61 -10.40
C PRO A 11 -3.89 6.14 -9.12
N HIS A 12 -5.02 5.58 -8.71
CA HIS A 12 -5.81 6.07 -7.57
C HIS A 12 -5.90 5.00 -6.49
N HIS A 13 -5.99 5.42 -5.21
CA HIS A 13 -6.18 4.52 -4.06
C HIS A 13 -7.62 3.98 -3.95
N GLY A 14 -8.11 3.32 -5.00
CA GLY A 14 -9.40 2.64 -5.02
C GLY A 14 -9.29 1.15 -4.67
N PRO A 15 -10.40 0.38 -4.74
CA PRO A 15 -10.39 -1.05 -4.45
C PRO A 15 -9.35 -1.84 -5.26
N ALA A 16 -9.24 -1.59 -6.57
CA ALA A 16 -8.27 -2.24 -7.45
C ALA A 16 -6.81 -2.01 -7.02
N PHE A 17 -6.49 -0.81 -6.53
CA PHE A 17 -5.16 -0.52 -5.97
C PHE A 17 -4.87 -1.38 -4.75
N PHE A 18 -5.82 -1.48 -3.81
CA PHE A 18 -5.62 -2.27 -2.59
C PHE A 18 -5.58 -3.78 -2.87
N ASP A 19 -6.37 -4.27 -3.83
CA ASP A 19 -6.29 -5.65 -4.30
C ASP A 19 -4.90 -5.94 -4.90
N PHE A 20 -4.40 -5.06 -5.76
CA PHE A 20 -3.07 -5.19 -6.34
C PHE A 20 -1.97 -5.09 -5.28
N LEU A 21 -2.08 -4.14 -4.35
CA LEU A 21 -1.15 -3.97 -3.24
C LEU A 21 -1.13 -5.21 -2.32
N ASN A 22 -2.27 -5.86 -2.10
CA ASN A 22 -2.36 -7.10 -1.33
C ASN A 22 -1.61 -8.26 -1.99
N VAL A 23 -1.60 -8.33 -3.32
CA VAL A 23 -0.86 -9.36 -4.06
C VAL A 23 0.65 -9.15 -3.95
N ILE A 24 1.12 -7.91 -4.18
CA ILE A 24 2.57 -7.63 -4.24
C ILE A 24 3.19 -7.33 -2.88
N LEU A 25 2.37 -6.94 -1.89
CA LEU A 25 2.80 -6.62 -0.53
C LEU A 25 1.77 -7.08 0.51
N PRO A 26 1.61 -8.40 0.75
CA PRO A 26 0.53 -8.93 1.59
C PRO A 26 0.48 -8.41 3.03
N ASP A 27 1.59 -7.88 3.56
CA ASP A 27 1.69 -7.34 4.92
C ASP A 27 1.68 -5.81 4.98
N TRP A 28 1.29 -5.12 3.90
CA TRP A 28 1.34 -3.65 3.79
C TRP A 28 0.58 -2.95 4.92
N GLU A 29 -0.55 -3.49 5.37
CA GLU A 29 -1.33 -2.91 6.46
C GLU A 29 -0.56 -2.89 7.79
N LYS A 30 0.19 -3.95 8.09
CA LYS A 30 1.03 -4.01 9.30
C LYS A 30 2.14 -2.97 9.22
N ARG A 31 2.73 -2.79 8.04
CA ARG A 31 3.75 -1.78 7.79
C ARG A 31 3.17 -0.36 7.95
N LYS A 32 2.01 -0.10 7.36
CA LYS A 32 1.28 1.17 7.49
C LYS A 32 1.00 1.50 8.96
N ARG A 33 0.40 0.56 9.71
CA ARG A 33 0.14 0.74 11.15
C ARG A 33 1.41 1.02 11.97
N ARG A 34 2.55 0.43 11.61
CA ARG A 34 3.83 0.73 12.29
C ARG A 34 4.30 2.15 11.98
N LEU A 35 4.21 2.57 10.72
CA LEU A 35 4.59 3.93 10.30
C LEU A 35 3.72 4.97 10.99
N GLU A 36 2.40 4.78 11.01
CA GLU A 36 1.45 5.68 11.68
C GLU A 36 1.75 5.83 13.17
N LYS A 37 2.21 4.76 13.84
CA LYS A 37 2.61 4.80 15.26
C LYS A 37 3.95 5.49 15.50
N THR A 38 4.87 5.48 14.54
CA THR A 38 6.18 6.14 14.65
C THR A 38 6.13 7.61 14.27
N MET A 39 5.09 8.03 13.54
CA MET A 39 4.85 9.43 13.15
C MET A 39 3.90 10.17 14.12
N ALA A 40 3.50 9.52 15.21
CA ALA A 40 2.66 10.07 16.28
C ALA A 40 3.49 10.65 17.43
#